data_AF-A0A941XCP0-F1
#
_entry.id   AF-A0A941XCP0-F1
#
_cell.length_a   1.000
_cell.length_b   1.000
_cell.length_c   1.000
_cell.angle_alpha   90.00
_cell.angle_beta   90.00
_cell.angle_gamma   90.00
#
_symmetry.space_group_name_H-M   'P 1'
#
loop_
_entity.id
_entity.type
_entity.pdbx_description
1 polymer ?
#
loop_
_entity_poly.entity_id
_entity_poly.type
_entity_poly.pdbx_seq_one_letter_code
_entity_poly.pdbx_strand_id
1 'polypeptide(L)'
;YSSLPGEDGGISFDGKMEKRELKVKEKKKGKHLLYRFTVKGENDTYELFLDITANGSCSLSVRSNRKSQISYEGTISPLPSGTPEH
;
A
#
# COMPACT_ATOMS: atom_id res chain seq x y z
N TYR A 1 -16.88 -14.36 -1.25
CA TYR A 1 -15.86 -15.14 -0.54
C TYR A 1 -14.93 -14.12 0.09
N SER A 2 -15.22 -13.71 1.33
CA SER A 2 -14.45 -12.70 2.06
C SER A 2 -13.60 -13.46 3.05
N SER A 3 -12.33 -13.69 2.74
CA SER A 3 -11.43 -14.42 3.64
C SER A 3 -11.19 -13.57 4.90
N LEU A 4 -11.45 -14.17 6.06
CA LEU A 4 -11.21 -13.60 7.38
C LEU A 4 -9.70 -13.34 7.58
N PRO A 5 -9.30 -12.18 8.11
CA PRO A 5 -7.91 -11.87 8.40
C PRO A 5 -7.54 -12.46 9.76
N GLY A 6 -7.03 -13.69 9.79
CA GLY A 6 -6.62 -14.26 11.07
C GLY A 6 -6.23 -15.72 10.96
N GLU A 7 -5.06 -15.98 10.40
CA GLU A 7 -4.24 -17.18 10.62
C GLU A 7 -2.90 -16.90 9.94
N ASP A 8 -1.96 -16.26 10.65
CA ASP A 8 -0.55 -16.11 10.20
C ASP A 8 -0.36 -15.52 8.77
N GLY A 9 -1.26 -14.61 8.36
CA GLY A 9 -1.38 -14.12 6.98
C GLY A 9 -1.02 -12.65 6.78
N GLY A 10 -0.30 -12.06 7.73
CA GLY A 10 0.18 -10.68 7.65
C GLY A 10 1.50 -10.56 6.89
N ILE A 11 1.75 -9.40 6.30
CA ILE A 11 3.07 -9.05 5.75
C ILE A 11 3.69 -8.02 6.69
N SER A 12 4.80 -8.39 7.34
CA SER A 12 5.59 -7.48 8.17
C SER A 12 6.96 -7.25 7.52
N PHE A 13 7.35 -5.99 7.39
CA PHE A 13 8.68 -5.60 6.91
C PHE A 13 9.12 -4.34 7.66
N ASP A 14 10.38 -4.30 8.08
CA ASP A 14 11.05 -3.10 8.63
C ASP A 14 11.97 -2.44 7.59
N GLY A 15 11.90 -2.91 6.34
CA GLY A 15 12.77 -2.47 5.27
C GLY A 15 12.60 -1.01 4.90
N LYS A 16 13.69 -0.40 4.41
CA LYS A 16 13.63 0.93 3.78
C LYS A 16 12.84 0.89 2.48
N MET A 17 12.07 1.95 2.24
CA MET A 17 11.38 2.16 0.97
C MET A 17 12.37 2.52 -0.14
N GLU A 18 12.49 1.64 -1.13
CA GLU A 18 13.25 1.81 -2.36
C GLU A 18 12.34 2.01 -3.57
N LYS A 19 12.89 2.56 -4.66
CA LYS A 19 12.19 2.74 -5.95
C LYS A 19 10.79 3.38 -5.83
N ARG A 20 10.69 4.40 -4.98
CA ARG A 20 9.47 5.18 -4.79
C ARG A 20 9.12 5.92 -6.07
N GLU A 21 7.93 5.68 -6.59
CA GLU A 21 7.40 6.26 -7.80
C GLU A 21 5.99 6.80 -7.51
N LEU A 22 5.83 8.11 -7.66
CA LEU A 22 4.55 8.78 -7.54
C LEU A 22 4.09 9.20 -8.94
N LYS A 23 2.90 8.76 -9.33
CA LYS A 23 2.29 9.07 -10.61
C LYS A 23 0.87 9.56 -10.39
N VAL A 24 0.61 10.79 -10.81
CA VAL A 24 -0.75 11.31 -10.91
C VAL A 24 -1.26 10.97 -12.31
N LYS A 25 -2.35 10.23 -12.40
CA LYS A 25 -3.05 9.95 -13.66
C LYS A 25 -4.41 10.62 -13.63
N GLU A 26 -4.69 11.41 -14.64
CA GLU A 26 -6.04 11.91 -14.87
C GLU A 26 -6.78 10.93 -15.77
N LYS A 27 -7.90 10.38 -15.27
CA LYS A 27 -8.78 9.49 -16.00
C LYS A 27 -10.14 10.16 -16.17
N LYS A 28 -10.96 9.64 -17.09
CA LYS A 28 -12.35 10.11 -17.28
C LYS A 28 -13.21 10.09 -16.00
N LYS A 29 -12.89 9.22 -15.04
CA LYS A 29 -13.57 9.10 -13.74
C LYS A 29 -12.96 9.99 -12.63
N GLY A 30 -11.96 10.81 -12.94
CA GLY A 30 -11.29 11.70 -11.99
C GLY A 30 -9.77 11.49 -11.93
N LYS A 31 -9.13 12.17 -10.99
CA LYS A 31 -7.69 12.04 -10.72
C LYS A 31 -7.43 10.80 -9.88
N HIS A 32 -6.42 10.03 -10.28
CA HIS A 32 -5.89 8.89 -9.56
C HIS A 32 -4.44 9.18 -9.18
N LEU A 33 -4.10 9.00 -7.91
CA LEU A 33 -2.74 9.05 -7.42
C LEU A 33 -2.24 7.62 -7.24
N LEU A 34 -1.34 7.22 -8.13
CA LEU A 34 -0.65 5.94 -8.08
C LEU A 34 0.67 6.14 -7.36
N TYR A 35 0.83 5.51 -6.20
CA TYR A 35 2.08 5.49 -5.47
C TYR A 35 2.59 4.06 -5.39
N ARG A 36 3.74 3.83 -6.02
CA ARG A 36 4.41 2.53 -6.04
C ARG A 36 5.74 2.63 -5.33
N PHE A 37 6.04 1.67 -4.48
CA PHE A 37 7.34 1.58 -3.85
C PHE A 37 7.67 0.13 -3.55
N THR A 38 8.96 -0.15 -3.42
CA THR A 38 9.44 -1.49 -3.10
C THR A 38 10.09 -1.43 -1.72
N VAL A 39 9.86 -2.44 -0.90
CA VAL A 39 10.49 -2.59 0.40
C VAL A 39 11.25 -3.90 0.42
N LYS A 40 12.54 -3.84 0.75
CA LYS A 40 13.34 -5.04 1.02
C LYS A 40 13.10 -5.48 2.46
N GLY A 41 12.35 -6.55 2.64
CA GLY A 41 12.34 -7.29 3.89
C GLY A 41 13.63 -8.09 4.07
N GLU A 42 13.70 -8.83 5.18
CA GLU A 42 14.90 -9.59 5.56
C GLU A 42 15.22 -10.72 4.57
N ASN A 43 14.20 -11.42 4.07
CA ASN A 43 14.35 -12.57 3.16
C ASN A 43 13.54 -12.43 1.85
N ASP A 44 12.83 -11.30 1.69
CA ASP A 44 11.85 -11.11 0.64
C ASP A 44 11.79 -9.65 0.20
N THR A 45 11.37 -9.43 -1.05
CA THR A 45 11.12 -8.08 -1.58
C THR A 45 9.62 -7.91 -1.80
N TYR A 46 9.07 -6.87 -1.19
CA TYR A 46 7.66 -6.53 -1.25
C TYR A 46 7.47 -5.31 -2.15
N GLU A 47 6.57 -5.41 -3.11
CA GLU A 47 6.19 -4.31 -3.96
C GLU A 47 4.79 -3.83 -3.58
N LEU A 48 4.73 -2.59 -3.10
CA LEU A 48 3.51 -1.94 -2.67
C LEU A 48 3.01 -1.02 -3.77
N PHE A 49 1.74 -1.15 -4.09
CA PHE A 49 1.02 -0.36 -5.07
C PHE A 49 -0.21 0.24 -4.41
N LEU A 50 -0.20 1.55 -4.24
CA LEU A 50 -1.30 2.31 -3.68
C LEU A 50 -1.97 3.10 -4.81
N ASP A 51 -3.24 2.81 -5.09
CA ASP A 51 -4.09 3.61 -5.97
C ASP A 51 -5.06 4.41 -5.10
N ILE A 52 -4.98 5.74 -5.18
CA ILE A 52 -5.88 6.64 -4.46
C ILE A 52 -6.72 7.37 -5.49
N THR A 53 -8.03 7.28 -5.32
CA THR A 53 -9.00 8.00 -6.14
C THR A 53 -9.27 9.38 -5.54
N ALA A 54 -9.68 10.34 -6.39
CA ALA A 54 -10.08 11.67 -5.94
C ALA A 54 -11.24 11.70 -4.92
N ASN A 55 -12.01 10.61 -4.81
CA ASN A 55 -13.09 10.47 -3.82
C ASN A 55 -12.59 10.06 -2.42
N GLY A 56 -11.28 9.87 -2.23
CA GLY A 56 -10.70 9.43 -0.96
C GLY A 56 -10.68 7.91 -0.76
N SER A 57 -11.29 7.13 -1.67
CA SER A 57 -11.12 5.67 -1.69
C SER A 57 -9.70 5.32 -2.14
N CYS A 58 -9.06 4.41 -1.42
CA CYS A 58 -7.73 3.90 -1.75
C CYS A 58 -7.70 2.37 -1.78
N SER A 59 -6.91 1.83 -2.69
CA SER A 59 -6.61 0.40 -2.76
C SER A 59 -5.10 0.21 -2.66
N LEU A 60 -4.65 -0.61 -1.71
CA LEU A 60 -3.27 -0.98 -1.50
C LEU A 60 -3.07 -2.45 -1.88
N SER A 61 -2.33 -2.71 -2.94
CA SER A 61 -1.87 -4.04 -3.30
C SER A 61 -0.43 -4.25 -2.84
N VAL A 62 -0.22 -5.30 -2.06
CA VAL A 62 1.11 -5.73 -1.62
C VAL A 62 1.45 -7.03 -2.32
N ARG A 63 2.48 -6.98 -3.17
CA ARG A 63 2.97 -8.13 -3.93
C ARG A 63 4.30 -8.58 -3.35
N SER A 64 4.36 -9.81 -2.84
CA SER A 64 5.62 -10.46 -2.49
C SER A 64 6.21 -11.11 -3.74
N ASN A 65 7.55 -11.19 -3.82
CA ASN A 65 8.22 -11.96 -4.86
C ASN A 65 8.01 -13.48 -4.68
N ARG A 66 7.87 -13.96 -3.43
CA ARG A 66 7.78 -15.40 -3.12
C ARG A 66 6.37 -15.88 -2.73
N LYS A 67 5.46 -14.97 -2.40
CA LYS A 67 4.07 -15.29 -2.00
C LYS A 67 3.02 -14.60 -2.87
N SER A 68 1.78 -15.07 -2.76
CA SER A 68 0.60 -14.48 -3.41
C SER A 68 0.40 -13.01 -3.04
N GLN A 69 -0.09 -12.22 -4.00
CA GLN A 69 -0.45 -10.82 -3.79
C GLN A 69 -1.66 -10.71 -2.85
N ILE A 70 -1.59 -9.75 -1.92
CA ILE A 70 -2.70 -9.37 -1.04
C ILE A 70 -3.14 -7.97 -1.45
N SER A 71 -4.46 -7.74 -1.49
CA SER A 71 -5.02 -6.41 -1.75
C SER A 71 -5.90 -5.98 -0.60
N TYR A 72 -5.70 -4.74 -0.19
CA TYR A 72 -6.44 -4.05 0.85
C TYR A 72 -7.22 -2.92 0.19
N GLU A 73 -8.44 -2.70 0.64
CA GLU A 73 -9.28 -1.58 0.21
C GLU A 73 -9.67 -0.77 1.43
N GLY A 74 -9.71 0.55 1.28
CA GLY A 74 -10.02 1.43 2.39
C GLY A 74 -10.17 2.88 1.95
N THR A 75 -10.02 3.78 2.93
CA THR A 75 -10.02 5.22 2.70
C THR A 75 -8.71 5.80 3.21
N ILE A 76 -8.19 6.80 2.50
CA ILE A 76 -6.97 7.50 2.91
C ILE A 76 -7.33 8.73 3.75
N SER A 77 -6.63 8.92 4.84
CA SER A 77 -6.71 10.12 5.67
C SER A 77 -5.31 10.69 5.88
N PRO A 78 -5.17 12.03 5.99
CA PRO A 78 -3.90 12.63 6.36
C PRO A 78 -3.48 12.09 7.72
N LEU A 79 -2.18 11.81 7.88
CA LEU A 79 -1.66 11.46 9.19
C LEU A 79 -1.91 12.64 10.14
N PRO A 80 -2.46 12.41 11.35
CA PRO A 80 -2.60 13.47 12.33
C PRO A 80 -1.19 14.04 12.58
N SER A 81 -1.04 15.35 12.41
CA SER A 81 0.24 16.06 12.55
C SER A 81 0.72 16.17 14.01
N GLY A 82 0.46 15.16 14.84
CA GLY A 82 0.70 15.22 16.28
C GLY A 82 0.67 13.86 16.98
N THR A 83 1.56 12.94 16.60
CA THR A 83 2.09 12.00 17.60
C THR A 83 3.24 12.71 18.33
N PRO A 84 3.04 13.20 19.56
CA PRO A 84 4.18 13.43 20.45
C PRO A 84 4.88 12.09 20.64
N GLU A 85 6.16 12.04 20.28
CA GLU A 85 7.07 11.02 20.77
C GLU A 85 7.00 11.03 22.30
N HIS A 86 6.75 9.86 22.92
CA HIS A 86 6.75 9.72 24.37
C HIS A 86 7.50 8.46 24.78
#